data_AF-A0A940R0U0-F1
#
_entry.id   AF-A0A940R0U0-F1
#
_cell.length_a   1.000
_cell.length_b   1.000
_cell.length_c   1.000
_cell.angle_alpha   90.00
_cell.angle_beta   90.00
_cell.angle_gamma   90.00
#
_symmetry.space_group_name_H-M   'P 1'
#
loop_
_entity.id
_entity.type
_entity.pdbx_description
1 polymer ?
#
loop_
_entity_poly.entity_id
_entity_poly.type
_entity_poly.pdbx_seq_one_letter_code
_entity_poly.pdbx_strand_id
1 'polypeptide(L)'
;MAIIRKPLLPLKGRYGPVVFYRLPCGLICRYFKPHTRKRILKDPKFAAFRKCSKLMAKASKIGSAIYKALPEDFRQFWMYRAFVGEAFKMLKDKGMTGEQVLESLFRTYVEVWYLKAAMKEAEKIIAERNSGLQKRPNAVAINIRWKQYNQLSNVNAFIQVNTIDSPAGYPIFQSSGPGPPGFY
;
A
#
# COMPACT_ATOMS: atom_id res chain seq x y z
N MET A 1 41.33 -17.11 -34.32
CA MET A 1 39.92 -17.56 -34.33
C MET A 1 39.70 -18.49 -33.14
N ALA A 2 39.09 -18.02 -32.06
CA ALA A 2 38.91 -18.82 -30.84
C ALA A 2 37.58 -19.57 -30.88
N ILE A 3 37.68 -20.89 -30.81
CA ILE A 3 36.58 -21.86 -30.87
C ILE A 3 35.63 -21.62 -29.69
N ILE A 4 34.39 -21.19 -29.98
CA ILE A 4 33.29 -21.14 -29.02
C ILE A 4 32.88 -22.59 -28.74
N ARG A 5 33.50 -23.21 -27.73
CA ARG A 5 33.04 -24.51 -27.23
C ARG A 5 31.67 -24.28 -26.58
N LYS A 6 30.61 -24.89 -27.12
CA LYS A 6 29.29 -24.95 -26.48
C LYS A 6 29.49 -25.34 -25.00
N PRO A 7 28.94 -24.60 -24.03
CA PRO A 7 29.11 -24.95 -22.62
C PRO A 7 28.55 -26.36 -22.40
N LEU A 8 29.37 -27.24 -21.81
CA LEU A 8 29.13 -28.69 -21.65
C LEU A 8 27.87 -29.02 -20.83
N LEU A 9 27.27 -28.06 -20.15
CA LEU A 9 26.09 -28.27 -19.31
C LEU A 9 25.07 -27.15 -19.56
N PRO A 10 23.76 -27.46 -19.70
CA PRO A 10 22.69 -26.47 -19.83
C PRO A 10 22.37 -25.81 -18.47
N LEU A 11 23.39 -25.34 -17.75
CA LEU A 11 23.23 -24.72 -16.44
C LEU A 11 22.63 -23.32 -16.62
N LYS A 12 21.35 -23.20 -16.26
CA LYS A 12 20.65 -21.92 -16.09
C LYS A 12 20.05 -21.90 -14.69
N GLY A 13 20.13 -20.74 -14.03
CA GLY A 13 19.50 -20.52 -12.74
C GLY A 13 20.46 -20.70 -11.56
N ARG A 14 19.88 -20.93 -10.38
CA ARG A 14 20.60 -20.94 -9.11
C ARG A 14 20.83 -22.37 -8.63
N TYR A 15 22.09 -22.67 -8.32
CA TYR A 15 22.52 -23.93 -7.72
C TYR A 15 23.27 -23.59 -6.43
N GLY A 16 22.60 -23.75 -5.29
CA GLY A 16 23.14 -23.42 -3.97
C GLY A 16 23.54 -21.93 -3.86
N PRO A 17 24.82 -21.62 -3.54
CA PRO A 17 25.31 -20.25 -3.45
C PRO A 17 25.80 -19.69 -4.78
N VAL A 18 25.64 -20.39 -5.91
CA VAL A 18 26.10 -19.91 -7.23
C VAL A 18 24.91 -19.73 -8.16
N VAL A 19 24.90 -18.61 -8.89
CA VAL A 19 23.91 -18.32 -9.93
C VAL A 19 24.61 -18.29 -11.28
N PHE A 20 24.08 -19.04 -12.24
CA PHE A 20 24.58 -19.13 -13.60
C PHE A 20 23.68 -18.35 -14.56
N TYR A 21 24.30 -17.43 -15.30
CA TYR A 21 23.69 -16.64 -16.35
C TYR A 21 24.22 -17.10 -17.70
N ARG A 22 23.31 -17.44 -18.60
CA ARG A 22 23.65 -17.76 -19.99
C ARG A 22 23.50 -16.50 -20.82
N LEU A 23 24.61 -15.94 -21.29
CA LEU A 23 24.65 -14.81 -22.19
C LEU A 23 25.09 -15.26 -23.59
N PRO A 24 24.86 -14.45 -24.65
CA PRO A 24 25.34 -14.76 -25.99
C PRO A 24 26.86 -14.95 -26.06
N CYS A 25 27.62 -14.26 -25.21
CA CYS A 25 29.09 -14.34 -25.14
C CYS A 25 29.63 -15.50 -24.29
N GLY A 26 28.78 -16.28 -23.63
CA GLY A 26 29.20 -17.41 -22.80
C GLY A 26 28.41 -17.56 -21.49
N LEU A 27 28.91 -18.44 -20.62
CA LEU A 27 28.35 -18.70 -19.29
C LEU A 27 29.06 -17.83 -18.24
N ILE A 28 28.31 -16.98 -17.54
CA ILE A 28 28.83 -16.20 -16.40
C ILE A 28 28.26 -16.79 -15.11
N CYS A 29 29.13 -17.03 -14.12
CA CYS A 29 28.71 -17.43 -12.78
C CYS A 29 28.96 -16.31 -11.77
N ARG A 30 28.03 -16.16 -10.82
CA ARG A 30 28.18 -15.25 -9.68
C ARG A 30 27.96 -16.00 -8.37
N TYR A 31 28.84 -15.78 -7.42
CA TYR A 31 28.60 -16.19 -6.03
C TYR A 31 27.53 -15.28 -5.39
N PHE A 32 26.42 -15.89 -4.99
CA PHE A 32 25.29 -15.24 -4.36
C PHE A 32 25.39 -15.36 -2.83
N LYS A 33 25.60 -14.23 -2.17
CA LYS A 33 25.44 -14.11 -0.71
C LYS A 33 24.04 -13.54 -0.42
N PRO A 34 23.05 -14.37 -0.04
CA PRO A 34 21.72 -13.86 0.31
C PRO A 34 21.82 -12.86 1.46
N HIS A 35 21.05 -11.77 1.37
CA HIS A 35 20.83 -10.91 2.52
C HIS A 35 19.94 -11.64 3.52
N THR A 36 20.49 -11.98 4.68
CA THR A 36 19.73 -12.59 5.77
C THR A 36 19.01 -11.51 6.57
N ARG A 37 17.84 -11.84 7.15
CA ARG A 37 17.10 -10.94 8.05
C ARG A 37 17.99 -10.43 9.19
N LYS A 38 18.78 -11.31 9.81
CA LYS A 38 19.74 -10.97 10.89
C LYS A 38 20.71 -9.87 10.44
N ARG A 39 21.24 -9.97 9.20
CA ARG A 39 22.14 -8.96 8.64
C ARG A 39 21.41 -7.64 8.40
N ILE A 40 20.24 -7.65 7.75
CA ILE A 40 19.48 -6.42 7.47
C ILE A 40 19.14 -5.65 8.75
N LEU A 41 18.87 -6.36 9.86
CA LEU A 41 18.54 -5.74 11.15
C LEU A 41 19.75 -5.14 11.87
N LYS A 42 20.92 -5.81 11.83
CA LYS A 42 22.08 -5.45 12.65
C LYS A 42 23.16 -4.64 11.90
N ASP A 43 23.39 -4.93 10.62
CA ASP A 43 24.50 -4.35 9.86
C ASP A 43 24.24 -2.84 9.60
N PRO A 44 25.20 -1.95 9.89
CA PRO A 44 25.07 -0.51 9.69
C PRO A 44 24.83 -0.13 8.23
N LYS A 45 25.28 -0.95 7.26
CA LYS A 45 25.04 -0.71 5.83
C LYS A 45 23.55 -0.65 5.47
N PHE A 46 22.70 -1.28 6.28
CA PHE A 46 21.24 -1.27 6.08
C PHE A 46 20.50 -0.19 6.90
N ALA A 47 21.21 0.73 7.58
CA ALA A 47 20.57 1.77 8.40
C ALA A 47 19.61 2.64 7.58
N ALA A 48 20.03 3.10 6.39
CA ALA A 48 19.19 3.87 5.47
C ALA A 48 17.97 3.06 5.00
N PHE A 49 18.17 1.78 4.64
CA PHE A 49 17.08 0.88 4.25
C PHE A 49 16.03 0.75 5.37
N ARG A 50 16.47 0.54 6.62
CA ARG A 50 15.57 0.45 7.78
C ARG A 50 14.79 1.74 7.99
N LYS A 51 15.44 2.91 7.87
CA LYS A 51 14.77 4.22 7.97
C LYS A 51 13.67 4.36 6.91
N CYS A 52 14.01 4.12 5.63
CA CYS A 52 13.04 4.19 4.54
C CYS A 52 11.91 3.18 4.68
N SER A 53 12.20 1.94 5.10
CA SER A 53 11.20 0.90 5.34
C SER A 53 10.22 1.29 6.44
N LYS A 54 10.69 1.88 7.55
CA LYS A 54 9.82 2.41 8.60
C LYS A 54 8.90 3.53 8.09
N LEU A 55 9.43 4.44 7.28
CA LEU A 55 8.62 5.50 6.65
C LEU A 55 7.58 4.93 5.69
N MET A 56 7.97 3.95 4.87
CA MET A 56 7.06 3.27 3.93
C MET A 56 5.94 2.53 4.67
N ALA A 57 6.26 1.88 5.80
CA ALA A 57 5.25 1.22 6.64
C ALA A 57 4.23 2.24 7.19
N LYS A 58 4.68 3.43 7.60
CA LYS A 58 3.78 4.52 8.02
C LYS A 58 2.93 5.03 6.85
N ALA A 59 3.56 5.33 5.72
CA ALA A 59 2.88 5.80 4.51
C ALA A 59 1.81 4.81 4.01
N SER A 60 2.10 3.51 4.07
CA SER A 60 1.18 2.45 3.67
C SER A 60 -0.07 2.39 4.55
N LYS A 61 0.07 2.57 5.86
CA LYS A 61 -1.08 2.67 6.78
C LYS A 61 -1.95 3.88 6.45
N ILE A 62 -1.33 5.04 6.21
CA ILE A 62 -2.06 6.27 5.83
C ILE A 62 -2.78 6.08 4.49
N GLY A 63 -2.08 5.60 3.46
CA GLY A 63 -2.67 5.35 2.14
C GLY A 63 -3.81 4.33 2.19
N SER A 64 -3.70 3.30 3.05
CA SER A 64 -4.80 2.36 3.26
C SER A 64 -6.01 2.99 3.92
N ALA A 65 -5.84 3.94 4.84
CA ALA A 65 -6.95 4.62 5.50
C ALA A 65 -7.73 5.47 4.49
N ILE A 66 -7.03 6.24 3.64
CA ILE A 66 -7.62 7.07 2.57
C ILE A 66 -8.32 6.19 1.54
N TYR A 67 -7.66 5.12 1.10
CA TYR A 67 -8.24 4.19 0.12
C TYR A 67 -9.55 3.58 0.64
N LYS A 68 -9.63 3.22 1.92
CA LYS A 68 -10.84 2.68 2.55
C LYS A 68 -11.95 3.73 2.75
N ALA A 69 -11.60 5.01 2.83
CA ALA A 69 -12.57 6.09 2.95
C ALA A 69 -13.31 6.38 1.64
N LEU A 70 -12.75 5.97 0.50
CA LEU A 70 -13.40 6.07 -0.80
C LEU A 70 -14.42 4.93 -1.01
N PRO A 71 -15.50 5.17 -1.76
CA PRO A 71 -16.49 4.13 -2.07
C PRO A 71 -15.93 2.98 -2.88
N GLU A 72 -16.40 1.77 -2.59
CA GLU A 72 -15.86 0.53 -3.14
C GLU A 72 -15.86 0.48 -4.67
N ASP A 73 -16.91 0.98 -5.30
CA ASP A 73 -17.07 1.01 -6.76
C ASP A 73 -16.08 1.95 -7.46
N PHE A 74 -15.51 2.90 -6.72
CA PHE A 74 -14.54 3.86 -7.23
C PHE A 74 -13.09 3.41 -7.00
N ARG A 75 -12.86 2.46 -6.09
CA ARG A 75 -11.53 2.09 -5.64
C ARG A 75 -10.78 1.29 -6.71
N GLN A 76 -9.71 1.88 -7.26
CA GLN A 76 -8.81 1.19 -8.17
C GLN A 76 -7.44 0.93 -7.52
N PHE A 77 -6.83 -0.22 -7.80
CA PHE A 77 -5.58 -0.64 -7.15
C PHE A 77 -4.42 0.37 -7.31
N TRP A 78 -4.36 1.07 -8.45
CA TRP A 78 -3.34 2.09 -8.69
C TRP A 78 -3.49 3.29 -7.73
N MET A 79 -4.71 3.61 -7.28
CA MET A 79 -4.97 4.75 -6.38
C MET A 79 -4.30 4.53 -5.03
N TYR A 80 -4.40 3.31 -4.47
CA TYR A 80 -3.69 2.95 -3.26
C TYR A 80 -2.19 3.20 -3.38
N ARG A 81 -1.57 2.76 -4.50
CA ARG A 81 -0.13 2.98 -4.75
C ARG A 81 0.22 4.47 -4.87
N ALA A 82 -0.65 5.25 -5.50
CA ALA A 82 -0.49 6.70 -5.61
C ALA A 82 -0.52 7.36 -4.22
N PHE A 83 -1.53 7.06 -3.39
CA PHE A 83 -1.65 7.60 -2.04
C PHE A 83 -0.47 7.23 -1.14
N VAL A 84 -0.01 5.97 -1.21
CA VAL A 84 1.17 5.52 -0.47
C VAL A 84 2.41 6.29 -0.92
N GLY A 85 2.60 6.46 -2.23
CA GLY A 85 3.75 7.18 -2.79
C GLY A 85 3.77 8.65 -2.39
N GLU A 86 2.60 9.29 -2.39
CA GLU A 86 2.46 10.69 -1.99
C GLU A 86 2.65 10.87 -0.48
N ALA A 87 2.01 10.02 0.34
CA ALA A 87 2.23 10.00 1.78
C ALA A 87 3.71 9.80 2.13
N PHE A 88 4.40 8.91 1.41
CA PHE A 88 5.83 8.68 1.61
C PHE A 88 6.68 9.92 1.30
N LYS A 89 6.38 10.63 0.20
CA LYS A 89 7.06 11.90 -0.14
C LYS A 89 6.81 12.96 0.93
N MET A 90 5.58 13.11 1.40
CA MET A 90 5.26 14.08 2.45
C MET A 90 5.99 13.76 3.78
N LEU A 91 6.07 12.50 4.17
CA LEU A 91 6.81 12.07 5.36
C LEU A 91 8.33 12.23 5.22
N LYS A 92 8.88 11.98 4.03
CA LYS A 92 10.33 11.99 3.80
C LYS A 92 10.86 13.39 3.52
N ASP A 93 10.21 14.13 2.63
CA ASP A 93 10.74 15.37 2.06
C ASP A 93 10.25 16.61 2.83
N LYS A 94 9.00 16.59 3.31
CA LYS A 94 8.41 17.71 4.09
C LYS A 94 8.53 17.53 5.60
N GLY A 95 8.94 16.35 6.07
CA GLY A 95 9.07 16.05 7.50
C GLY A 95 7.75 16.12 8.28
N MET A 96 6.61 16.01 7.59
CA MET A 96 5.29 16.11 8.21
C MET A 96 5.02 14.95 9.18
N THR A 97 4.18 15.20 10.18
CA THR A 97 3.69 14.13 11.06
C THR A 97 2.68 13.26 10.32
N GLY A 98 2.49 12.01 10.77
CA GLY A 98 1.55 11.09 10.11
C GLY A 98 0.12 11.61 10.04
N GLU A 99 -0.30 12.37 11.05
CA GLU A 99 -1.61 13.02 11.13
C GLU A 99 -1.77 14.12 10.07
N GLN A 100 -0.79 15.01 9.94
CA GLN A 100 -0.80 16.08 8.94
C GLN A 100 -0.85 15.51 7.51
N VAL A 101 -0.12 14.43 7.26
CA VAL A 101 -0.15 13.74 5.96
C VAL A 101 -1.51 13.10 5.71
N LEU A 102 -2.13 12.49 6.72
CA LEU A 102 -3.46 11.92 6.60
C LEU A 102 -4.51 12.99 6.31
N GLU A 103 -4.52 14.08 7.08
CA GLU A 103 -5.46 15.19 6.93
C GLU A 103 -5.35 15.84 5.55
N SER A 104 -4.13 16.16 5.11
CA SER A 104 -3.89 16.77 3.81
C SER A 104 -4.38 15.89 2.66
N LEU A 105 -4.03 14.59 2.66
CA LEU A 105 -4.48 13.67 1.62
C LEU A 105 -5.99 13.41 1.67
N PHE A 106 -6.58 13.38 2.86
CA PHE A 106 -8.03 13.20 3.02
C PHE A 106 -8.79 14.38 2.39
N ARG A 107 -8.34 15.61 2.67
CA ARG A 107 -8.86 16.84 2.06
C ARG A 107 -8.71 16.85 0.54
N THR A 108 -7.56 16.43 0.03
CA THR A 108 -7.29 16.44 -1.42
C THR A 108 -8.13 15.40 -2.18
N TYR A 109 -8.27 14.19 -1.65
CA TYR A 109 -8.85 13.07 -2.41
C TYR A 109 -10.27 12.70 -2.01
N VAL A 110 -10.54 12.61 -0.70
CA VAL A 110 -11.83 12.11 -0.20
C VAL A 110 -12.87 13.22 -0.26
N GLU A 111 -12.57 14.39 0.30
CA GLU A 111 -13.50 15.52 0.34
C GLU A 111 -13.89 15.99 -1.08
N VAL A 112 -12.90 16.14 -1.97
CA VAL A 112 -13.13 16.54 -3.36
C VAL A 112 -14.00 15.54 -4.12
N TRP A 113 -13.78 14.23 -3.94
CA TRP A 113 -14.55 13.19 -4.61
C TRP A 113 -16.04 13.31 -4.27
N TYR A 114 -16.29 13.51 -2.99
CA TYR A 114 -17.61 13.58 -2.43
C TYR A 114 -18.38 14.86 -2.79
N LEU A 115 -17.70 16.01 -2.81
CA LEU A 115 -18.28 17.25 -3.32
C LEU A 115 -18.71 17.08 -4.78
N LYS A 116 -17.85 16.46 -5.61
CA LYS A 116 -18.19 16.14 -7.01
C LYS A 116 -19.38 15.19 -7.12
N ALA A 117 -19.46 14.17 -6.26
CA ALA A 117 -20.58 13.25 -6.24
C ALA A 117 -21.90 13.95 -5.90
N ALA A 118 -21.89 14.85 -4.91
CA ALA A 118 -23.04 15.65 -4.52
C ALA A 118 -23.50 16.60 -5.64
N MET A 119 -22.56 17.27 -6.32
CA MET A 119 -22.87 18.13 -7.46
C MET A 119 -23.52 17.36 -8.61
N LYS A 120 -22.96 16.19 -8.96
CA LYS A 120 -23.52 15.34 -10.02
C LYS A 120 -24.94 14.87 -9.72
N GLU A 121 -25.23 14.57 -8.46
CA GLU A 121 -26.58 14.19 -8.05
C GLU A 121 -27.55 15.38 -8.11
N ALA A 122 -27.11 16.57 -7.69
CA ALA A 122 -27.91 17.79 -7.82
C ALA A 122 -28.23 18.13 -9.30
N GLU A 123 -27.25 17.98 -10.20
CA GLU A 123 -27.44 18.17 -11.64
C GLU A 123 -28.48 17.20 -12.22
N LYS A 124 -28.46 15.93 -11.82
CA LYS A 124 -29.48 14.95 -12.24
C LYS A 124 -30.87 15.34 -11.77
N ILE A 125 -31.02 15.75 -10.49
CA ILE A 125 -32.32 16.17 -9.95
C ILE A 125 -32.87 17.38 -10.74
N ILE A 126 -32.00 18.34 -11.10
CA ILE A 126 -32.38 19.49 -11.92
C ILE A 126 -32.78 19.04 -13.33
N ALA A 127 -32.03 18.14 -13.96
CA ALA A 127 -32.33 17.59 -15.28
C ALA A 127 -33.67 16.82 -15.30
N GLU A 128 -33.92 15.99 -14.29
CA GLU A 128 -35.18 15.25 -14.14
C GLU A 128 -36.38 16.19 -13.99
N ARG A 129 -36.25 17.25 -13.19
CA ARG A 129 -37.28 18.30 -13.06
C ARG A 129 -37.56 19.00 -14.38
N ASN A 130 -36.52 19.34 -15.13
CA ASN A 130 -36.66 20.01 -16.43
C ASN A 130 -37.22 19.07 -17.53
N SER A 131 -37.08 17.75 -17.38
CA SER A 131 -37.59 16.75 -18.32
C SER A 131 -39.09 16.41 -18.17
N GLY A 132 -39.79 16.96 -17.18
CA GLY A 132 -41.24 16.82 -17.01
C GLY A 132 -41.72 15.50 -16.38
N LEU A 133 -40.84 14.56 -16.01
CA LEU A 133 -41.19 13.36 -15.24
C LEU A 133 -41.31 13.69 -13.74
N GLN A 134 -42.48 14.14 -13.28
CA GLN A 134 -42.77 14.15 -11.84
C GLN A 134 -42.98 12.72 -11.32
N LYS A 135 -41.91 12.04 -10.89
CA LYS A 135 -42.02 10.89 -9.98
C LYS A 135 -41.94 11.39 -8.54
N ARG A 136 -42.96 11.08 -7.74
CA ARG A 136 -43.07 11.46 -6.32
C ARG A 136 -41.82 10.99 -5.55
N PRO A 137 -41.20 11.82 -4.71
CA PRO A 137 -40.00 11.43 -3.99
C PRO A 137 -40.35 10.41 -2.90
N ASN A 138 -39.89 9.17 -3.07
CA ASN A 138 -39.65 8.30 -1.91
C ASN A 138 -38.47 8.91 -1.16
N ALA A 139 -38.71 9.33 0.08
CA ALA A 139 -37.71 9.90 0.96
C ALA A 139 -36.59 8.88 1.22
N VAL A 140 -35.57 8.87 0.36
CA VAL A 140 -34.34 8.13 0.62
C VAL A 140 -33.52 8.98 1.57
N ALA A 141 -33.53 8.60 2.83
CA ALA A 141 -32.66 9.14 3.86
C ALA A 141 -31.21 9.17 3.35
N ILE A 142 -30.69 10.37 3.09
CA ILE A 142 -29.28 10.58 2.81
C ILE A 142 -28.53 10.14 4.06
N ASN A 143 -27.90 8.97 3.94
CA ASN A 143 -27.27 8.26 5.03
C ASN A 143 -26.24 9.19 5.69
N ILE A 144 -26.52 9.53 6.95
CA ILE A 144 -25.78 10.48 7.81
C ILE A 144 -24.45 9.82 8.21
N ARG A 145 -23.57 9.56 7.23
CA ARG A 145 -22.20 9.06 7.48
C ARG A 145 -21.17 10.20 7.53
N TRP A 146 -21.54 11.35 6.97
CA TRP A 146 -20.72 12.56 6.93
C TRP A 146 -20.57 13.28 8.27
N LYS A 147 -21.64 13.32 9.07
CA LYS A 147 -21.58 13.96 10.40
C LYS A 147 -20.71 13.19 11.40
N GLN A 148 -20.54 11.87 11.23
CA GLN A 148 -19.69 11.07 12.11
C GLN A 148 -18.19 11.33 11.88
N TYR A 149 -17.75 11.64 10.65
CA TYR A 149 -16.34 11.94 10.38
C TYR A 149 -15.92 13.34 10.81
N ASN A 150 -16.80 14.34 10.69
CA ASN A 150 -16.56 15.69 11.24
C ASN A 150 -16.64 15.76 12.77
N GLN A 151 -17.14 14.73 13.46
CA GLN A 151 -17.00 14.59 14.91
C GLN A 151 -15.69 13.92 15.33
N LEU A 152 -15.04 13.16 14.42
CA LEU A 152 -13.75 12.49 14.65
C LEU A 152 -12.52 13.39 14.37
N SER A 153 -12.71 14.58 13.79
CA SER A 153 -11.69 15.63 13.72
C SER A 153 -11.38 16.27 15.08
N ASN A 154 -12.06 15.84 16.16
CA ASN A 154 -11.46 15.85 17.50
C ASN A 154 -10.42 14.70 17.58
N VAL A 155 -9.29 14.94 16.91
CA VAL A 155 -8.15 14.04 16.79
C VAL A 155 -7.47 13.89 18.17
N ASN A 156 -8.01 13.02 19.02
CA ASN A 156 -7.34 12.60 20.27
C ASN A 156 -7.55 11.12 20.63
N ALA A 157 -8.40 10.37 19.92
CA ALA A 157 -8.79 9.02 20.35
C ALA A 157 -8.07 7.85 19.63
N PHE A 158 -7.31 8.09 18.56
CA PHE A 158 -6.72 6.98 17.76
C PHE A 158 -5.21 6.73 17.97
N ILE A 159 -4.56 7.52 18.84
CA ILE A 159 -3.11 7.37 19.12
C ILE A 159 -2.82 6.86 20.53
N GLN A 160 -3.81 6.84 21.43
CA GLN A 160 -3.64 6.27 22.78
C GLN A 160 -3.98 4.78 22.85
N VAL A 161 -3.29 3.95 22.08
CA VAL A 161 -3.08 2.55 22.46
C VAL A 161 -1.68 2.16 22.03
N ASN A 162 -0.86 1.79 23.02
CA ASN A 162 0.52 1.27 22.93
C ASN A 162 1.65 2.28 23.21
N THR A 163 1.53 3.01 24.31
CA THR A 163 2.64 3.10 25.27
C THR A 163 2.33 2.15 26.42
N ILE A 164 2.71 0.88 26.27
CA ILE A 164 2.97 0.00 27.41
C ILE A 164 4.33 -0.63 27.13
N ASP A 165 5.27 -0.22 27.96
CA ASP A 165 6.58 -0.83 28.13
C ASP A 165 6.44 -2.30 28.54
N SER A 166 7.46 -3.07 28.17
CA SER A 166 7.91 -4.32 28.81
C SER A 166 7.43 -5.70 28.28
N PRO A 167 8.28 -6.74 28.49
CA PRO A 167 8.55 -7.78 27.50
C PRO A 167 7.99 -9.15 27.90
N ALA A 168 7.39 -9.89 26.98
CA ALA A 168 7.26 -11.35 27.08
C ALA A 168 6.78 -11.98 25.77
N GLY A 169 7.37 -13.13 25.45
CA GLY A 169 6.94 -14.20 24.53
C GLY A 169 5.87 -13.94 23.48
N TYR A 170 6.26 -14.04 22.20
CA TYR A 170 5.31 -14.30 21.12
C TYR A 170 4.83 -15.76 21.17
N PRO A 171 3.51 -16.04 21.16
CA PRO A 171 3.01 -17.38 20.89
C PRO A 171 3.21 -17.73 19.41
N ILE A 172 3.69 -18.94 19.17
CA ILE A 172 3.89 -19.54 17.85
C ILE A 172 2.50 -19.82 17.25
N PHE A 173 2.13 -19.08 16.21
CA PHE A 173 0.93 -19.39 15.42
C PHE A 173 1.29 -20.51 14.44
N GLN A 174 0.95 -21.76 14.77
CA GLN A 174 1.00 -22.87 13.83
C GLN A 174 -0.09 -22.69 12.78
N SER A 175 0.29 -22.29 11.57
CA SER A 175 -0.61 -22.31 10.42
C SER A 175 -0.64 -23.72 9.83
N SER A 176 -1.60 -24.53 10.23
CA SER A 176 -2.05 -25.72 9.49
C SER A 176 -2.88 -25.25 8.29
N GLY A 177 -2.21 -24.97 7.18
CA GLY A 177 -2.82 -24.71 5.87
C GLY A 177 -2.38 -25.78 4.88
N PRO A 178 -3.27 -26.28 4.01
CA PRO A 178 -2.96 -27.35 3.07
C PRO A 178 -1.87 -26.91 2.09
N GLY A 179 -0.83 -27.74 1.95
CA GLY A 179 0.32 -27.48 1.10
C GLY A 179 -0.02 -27.46 -0.40
N PRO A 180 0.82 -26.81 -1.22
CA PRO A 180 0.59 -26.69 -2.65
C PRO A 180 0.68 -28.05 -3.37
N PRO A 181 -0.17 -28.29 -4.40
CA PRO A 181 -0.17 -29.54 -5.16
C PRO A 181 1.15 -29.72 -5.93
N GLY A 182 1.75 -30.90 -5.78
CA GLY A 182 2.93 -31.31 -6.51
C GLY A 182 2.61 -31.54 -7.99
N PHE A 183 3.43 -30.95 -8.86
CA PHE A 183 3.46 -31.30 -10.28
C PHE A 183 4.41 -32.49 -10.43
N TYR A 184 3.87 -33.60 -10.94
CA TYR A 184 4.62 -34.72 -11.48
C TYR A 184 5.30 -34.32 -12.80
#